data_AF-A0A377M0J2-F1
#
_entry.id   AF-A0A377M0J2-F1
#
_cell.length_a   1.000
_cell.length_b   1.000
_cell.length_c   1.000
_cell.angle_alpha   90.00
_cell.angle_beta   90.00
_cell.angle_gamma   90.00
#
_symmetry.space_group_name_H-M   'P 1'
#
loop_
_entity.id
_entity.type
_entity.pdbx_description
1 polymer ?
#
loop_
_entity_poly.entity_id
_entity_poly.type
_entity_poly.pdbx_seq_one_letter_code
_entity_poly.pdbx_strand_id
1 'polypeptide(L)'
;MNSLMNWFRQHVQAVFMDENPDVPVIAPVAVLWGMGPILAGSLATSAWTTWLSRHTAMQQVSGWQPVGTDSTVISLFPDFILPLLPEGRGLIPRERTWRCAFGIFTLAAIAALLSSGWNNRQLLQRVSFDIVRYNSIAMDDYGPKASAVQVLREDAALLDEHARNGVPARLGLGLYRGVRLRIPVLEAIRSYVPPPPPTKPVEKVAPKIIRLDSMSLFDTGKWALKPGTTKLLVNSLVGIKAKPGWLIVIAGHTDSTGDDQSNQVLSLRRWWTGRAWCAATVYGRC
;
A
#
# COMPACT_ATOMS: atom_id res chain seq x y z
N MET A 1 50.24 61.18 -9.59
CA MET A 1 48.96 60.46 -9.39
C MET A 1 48.48 59.76 -10.67
N ASN A 2 48.13 60.49 -11.74
CA ASN A 2 47.55 59.90 -12.97
C ASN A 2 48.43 58.85 -13.67
N SER A 3 49.75 59.04 -13.71
CA SER A 3 50.68 58.07 -14.30
C SER A 3 50.72 56.74 -13.52
N LEU A 4 50.74 56.80 -12.18
CA LEU A 4 50.73 55.60 -11.34
C LEU A 4 49.39 54.85 -11.49
N MET A 5 48.29 55.58 -11.65
CA MET A 5 46.93 55.05 -11.84
C MET A 5 46.75 54.34 -13.18
N ASN A 6 47.30 54.92 -14.23
CA ASN A 6 47.34 54.27 -15.53
C ASN A 6 48.25 53.03 -15.53
N TRP A 7 49.43 53.12 -14.89
CA TRP A 7 50.35 51.99 -14.78
C TRP A 7 49.71 50.80 -14.04
N PHE A 8 49.10 51.04 -12.86
CA PHE A 8 48.44 50.00 -12.09
C PHE A 8 47.30 49.35 -12.87
N ARG A 9 46.47 50.15 -13.54
CA ARG A 9 45.36 49.62 -14.34
C ARG A 9 45.87 48.70 -15.44
N GLN A 10 46.91 49.11 -16.16
CA GLN A 10 47.46 48.38 -17.29
C GLN A 10 48.24 47.13 -16.89
N HIS A 11 49.01 47.18 -15.81
CA HIS A 11 49.99 46.12 -15.50
C HIS A 11 49.60 45.25 -14.31
N VAL A 12 48.76 45.75 -13.40
CA VAL A 12 48.38 45.03 -12.18
C VAL A 12 46.92 44.61 -12.24
N GLN A 13 46.00 45.56 -12.47
CA GLN A 13 44.57 45.27 -12.51
C GLN A 13 44.20 44.32 -13.66
N ALA A 14 44.77 44.53 -14.86
CA ALA A 14 44.54 43.66 -16.01
C ALA A 14 44.91 42.19 -15.71
N VAL A 15 46.01 41.94 -14.99
CA VAL A 15 46.46 40.57 -14.66
C VAL A 15 45.48 39.82 -13.76
N PHE A 16 44.80 40.52 -12.85
CA PHE A 16 43.83 39.91 -11.93
C PHE A 16 42.40 39.91 -12.46
N MET A 17 42.07 40.82 -13.38
CA MET A 17 40.70 41.06 -13.83
C MET A 17 40.40 40.54 -15.23
N ASP A 18 41.41 40.40 -16.09
CA ASP A 18 41.21 39.90 -17.45
C ASP A 18 40.96 38.39 -17.43
N GLU A 19 40.19 37.94 -18.41
CA GLU A 19 39.74 36.57 -18.53
C GLU A 19 40.94 35.65 -18.88
N ASN A 20 41.43 34.90 -17.89
CA ASN A 20 42.51 33.95 -18.06
C ASN A 20 41.96 32.51 -17.88
N PRO A 21 42.20 31.58 -18.82
CA PRO A 21 41.71 30.20 -18.70
C PRO A 21 42.21 29.46 -17.45
N ASP A 22 43.36 29.86 -16.88
CA ASP A 22 43.99 29.16 -15.76
C ASP A 22 43.67 29.77 -14.38
N VAL A 23 43.18 31.02 -14.32
CA VAL A 23 42.97 31.74 -13.06
C VAL A 23 41.63 32.49 -13.07
N PRO A 24 40.74 32.27 -12.09
CA PRO A 24 39.47 33.00 -12.01
C PRO A 24 39.70 34.48 -11.69
N VAL A 25 38.85 35.35 -12.24
CA VAL A 25 38.86 36.80 -12.04
C VAL A 25 38.81 37.15 -10.54
N ILE A 26 39.81 37.89 -10.05
CA ILE A 26 39.90 38.35 -8.67
C ILE A 26 39.64 39.86 -8.62
N ALA A 27 38.41 40.23 -8.27
CA ALA A 27 38.03 41.63 -8.08
C ALA A 27 38.60 42.19 -6.76
N PRO A 28 39.48 43.22 -6.79
CA PRO A 28 39.96 43.83 -5.57
C PRO A 28 38.82 44.57 -4.85
N VAL A 29 38.61 44.24 -3.57
CA VAL A 29 37.56 44.86 -2.74
C VAL A 29 37.91 46.33 -2.43
N ALA A 30 39.20 46.64 -2.26
CA ALA A 30 39.72 47.99 -2.09
C ALA A 30 41.16 48.07 -2.61
N VAL A 31 41.57 49.25 -3.09
CA VAL A 31 42.94 49.53 -3.53
C VAL A 31 43.43 50.79 -2.81
N LEU A 32 44.55 50.67 -2.09
CA LEU A 32 45.16 51.80 -1.38
C LEU A 32 46.44 52.27 -2.09
N TRP A 33 46.58 53.60 -2.18
CA TRP A 33 47.65 54.28 -2.89
C TRP A 33 48.46 55.12 -1.91
N GLY A 34 49.66 54.66 -1.57
CA GLY A 34 50.59 55.43 -0.74
C GLY A 34 51.57 56.22 -1.61
N MET A 35 51.59 57.54 -1.47
CA MET A 35 52.67 58.38 -1.99
C MET A 35 53.27 59.15 -0.83
N GLY A 36 54.52 58.86 -0.49
CA GLY A 36 55.28 59.56 0.53
C GLY A 36 56.66 59.92 0.00
N PRO A 37 57.26 61.03 0.46
CA PRO A 37 58.65 61.31 0.16
C PRO A 37 59.51 60.21 0.79
N ILE A 38 60.47 59.68 0.02
CA ILE A 38 61.46 58.75 0.55
C ILE A 38 62.41 59.59 1.40
N LEU A 39 62.13 59.69 2.71
CA LEU A 39 63.07 60.33 3.61
C LEU A 39 64.12 59.33 4.05
N ALA A 40 65.34 59.55 3.57
CA ALA A 40 66.52 58.84 4.05
C ALA A 40 66.82 59.32 5.48
N GLY A 41 66.50 58.46 6.46
CA GLY A 41 66.98 58.58 7.84
C GLY A 41 66.01 59.24 8.81
N SER A 42 66.33 59.10 10.11
CA SER A 42 65.64 59.79 11.20
C SER A 42 65.76 61.29 10.99
N LEU A 43 64.64 61.97 10.75
CA LEU A 43 64.59 63.43 10.70
C LEU A 43 64.98 63.97 12.07
N ALA A 44 66.23 64.42 12.20
CA ALA A 44 66.73 65.06 13.41
C ALA A 44 65.92 66.33 13.77
N THR A 45 65.22 66.93 12.79
CA THR A 45 64.32 68.07 12.96
C THR A 45 63.04 67.87 12.15
N SER A 46 61.89 68.02 12.80
CA SER A 46 60.56 68.03 12.19
C SER A 46 59.81 69.31 12.59
N ALA A 47 58.78 69.69 11.83
CA ALA A 47 57.93 70.83 12.18
C ALA A 47 57.33 70.67 13.60
N TRP A 48 57.06 69.43 14.01
CA TRP A 48 56.60 69.08 15.34
C TRP A 48 57.67 69.34 16.42
N THR A 49 58.91 68.89 16.23
CA THR A 49 59.99 69.15 17.20
C THR A 49 60.31 70.64 17.30
N THR A 50 60.19 71.40 16.20
CA THR A 50 60.38 72.85 16.19
C THR A 50 59.24 73.59 16.91
N TRP A 51 58.01 73.10 16.78
CA TRP A 51 56.87 73.63 17.53
C TRP A 51 57.02 73.36 19.03
N LEU A 52 57.37 72.12 19.39
CA LEU A 52 57.59 71.71 20.78
C LEU A 52 58.74 72.49 21.44
N SER A 53 59.87 72.63 20.76
CA SER A 53 61.02 73.37 21.32
C SER A 53 60.69 74.85 21.51
N ARG A 54 59.90 75.45 20.60
CA ARG A 54 59.44 76.83 20.74
C ARG A 54 58.52 77.03 21.95
N HIS A 55 57.65 76.07 22.23
CA HIS A 55 56.69 76.18 23.34
C HIS A 55 57.22 75.70 24.69
N THR A 56 58.23 74.83 24.70
CA THR A 56 58.78 74.24 25.94
C THR A 56 60.17 74.75 26.28
N ALA A 57 60.81 75.51 25.38
CA ALA A 57 62.21 75.99 25.47
C ALA A 57 63.28 74.90 25.60
N MET A 58 62.90 73.62 25.63
CA MET A 58 63.82 72.48 25.67
C MET A 58 64.35 72.23 24.24
N GLN A 59 65.68 72.25 24.08
CA GLN A 59 66.31 72.11 22.76
C GLN A 59 66.75 70.68 22.43
N GLN A 60 67.20 69.90 23.43
CA GLN A 60 67.55 68.49 23.27
C GLN A 60 67.25 67.74 24.56
N VAL A 61 66.39 66.72 24.48
CA VAL A 61 66.11 65.78 25.57
C VAL A 61 66.37 64.38 25.04
N SER A 62 67.13 63.58 25.79
CA SER A 62 67.40 62.18 25.46
C SER A 62 66.09 61.40 25.32
N GLY A 63 65.83 60.85 24.13
CA GLY A 63 64.60 60.14 23.78
C GLY A 63 63.57 60.94 22.98
N TRP A 64 63.80 62.22 22.67
CA TRP A 64 62.91 63.02 21.81
C TRP A 64 63.01 62.69 20.33
N GLN A 65 64.18 62.25 19.88
CA GLN A 65 64.35 61.74 18.53
C GLN A 65 63.97 60.26 18.54
N PRO A 66 63.23 59.76 17.54
CA PRO A 66 63.03 58.33 17.39
C PRO A 66 64.43 57.69 17.31
N VAL A 67 64.65 56.67 18.15
CA VAL A 67 65.91 55.90 18.18
C VAL A 67 66.24 55.57 16.74
N GLY A 68 67.41 56.02 16.26
CA GLY A 68 67.82 55.89 14.88
C GLY A 68 67.90 54.42 14.50
N THR A 69 66.81 53.87 13.98
CA THR A 69 66.84 52.67 13.19
C THR A 69 67.45 53.06 11.85
N ASP A 70 68.58 52.44 11.50
CA ASP A 70 69.25 52.58 10.19
C ASP A 70 68.37 52.16 8.99
N SER A 71 67.13 51.75 9.26
CA SER A 71 66.10 51.44 8.28
C SER A 71 65.46 52.73 7.76
N THR A 72 65.94 53.20 6.61
CA THR A 72 65.45 54.34 5.81
C THR A 72 64.06 54.13 5.18
N VAL A 73 63.20 53.35 5.82
CA VAL A 73 62.04 52.77 5.16
C VAL A 73 60.81 53.07 6.01
N ILE A 74 60.05 54.08 5.58
CA ILE A 74 58.61 54.17 5.88
C ILE A 74 58.06 52.76 5.74
N SER A 75 57.33 52.22 6.74
CA SER A 75 56.72 50.89 6.63
C SER A 75 56.06 50.80 5.25
N LEU A 76 56.59 49.96 4.35
CA LEU A 76 56.15 49.92 2.94
C LEU A 76 54.66 49.58 2.88
N PHE A 77 54.15 48.94 3.93
CA PHE A 77 52.79 48.53 4.06
C PHE A 77 52.00 49.53 4.92
N PRO A 78 50.79 49.92 4.47
CA PRO A 78 49.89 50.81 5.19
C PRO A 78 49.22 50.05 6.34
N ASP A 79 50.01 49.54 7.28
CA ASP A 79 49.58 48.66 8.36
C ASP A 79 48.57 49.34 9.30
N PHE A 80 48.56 50.67 9.33
CA PHE A 80 47.60 51.47 10.08
C PHE A 80 46.16 51.44 9.51
N ILE A 81 46.01 51.07 8.23
CA ILE A 81 44.69 51.02 7.56
C ILE A 81 44.10 49.61 7.60
N LEU A 82 44.93 48.56 7.69
CA LEU A 82 44.45 47.17 7.72
C LEU A 82 43.40 46.90 8.83
N PRO A 83 43.53 47.41 10.07
CA PRO A 83 42.52 47.24 11.11
C PRO A 83 41.24 48.05 10.89
N LEU A 84 41.27 49.04 9.99
CA LEU A 84 40.13 49.91 9.66
C LEU A 84 39.30 49.36 8.50
N LEU A 85 39.83 48.40 7.74
CA LEU A 85 39.08 47.75 6.67
C LEU A 85 38.01 46.85 7.29
N PRO A 86 36.78 46.85 6.74
CA PRO A 86 35.77 45.91 7.20
C PRO A 86 36.31 44.50 6.99
N GLU A 87 36.38 43.72 8.07
CA GLU A 87 36.66 42.29 7.97
C GLU A 87 35.60 41.68 7.06
N GLY A 88 35.98 41.43 5.80
CA GLY A 88 35.11 40.78 4.85
C GLY A 88 34.78 39.40 5.40
N ARG A 89 33.57 39.22 5.95
CA ARG A 89 33.05 37.90 6.31
C ARG A 89 32.72 37.14 5.02
N GLY A 90 33.77 36.71 4.31
CA GLY A 90 33.65 35.76 3.24
C GLY A 90 33.02 34.49 3.79
N LEU A 91 32.05 33.94 3.07
CA LEU A 91 31.46 32.65 3.44
C LEU A 91 32.54 31.59 3.37
N ILE A 92 32.84 30.97 4.50
CA ILE A 92 33.81 29.88 4.58
C ILE A 92 33.31 28.77 3.63
N PRO A 93 34.16 28.09 2.84
CA PRO A 93 33.74 27.03 1.92
C PRO A 93 32.80 26.00 2.57
N ARG A 94 33.06 25.68 3.84
CA ARG A 94 32.22 24.80 4.67
C ARG A 94 30.80 25.33 4.85
N GLU A 95 30.60 26.63 5.08
CA GLU A 95 29.27 27.24 5.22
C GLU A 95 28.47 27.17 3.92
N ARG A 96 29.14 27.39 2.77
CA ARG A 96 28.50 27.25 1.45
C ARG A 96 28.04 25.81 1.23
N THR A 97 28.89 24.83 1.54
CA THR A 97 28.55 23.41 1.45
C THR A 97 27.37 23.05 2.35
N TRP A 98 27.35 23.51 3.60
CA TRP A 98 26.22 23.29 4.51
C TRP A 98 24.93 23.88 3.97
N ARG A 99 24.95 25.11 3.44
CA ARG A 99 23.75 25.72 2.85
C ARG A 99 23.24 24.93 1.64
N CYS A 100 24.14 24.49 0.76
CA CYS A 100 23.76 23.62 -0.36
C CYS A 100 23.19 22.28 0.13
N ALA A 101 23.82 21.66 1.13
CA ALA A 101 23.36 20.40 1.71
C ALA A 101 21.97 20.54 2.35
N PHE A 102 21.73 21.58 3.14
CA PHE A 102 20.41 21.88 3.69
C PHE A 102 19.38 22.15 2.59
N GLY A 103 19.74 22.89 1.54
CA GLY A 103 18.86 23.14 0.41
C GLY A 103 18.46 21.88 -0.36
N ILE A 104 19.42 20.96 -0.59
CA ILE A 104 19.13 19.68 -1.24
C ILE A 104 18.27 18.79 -0.33
N PHE A 105 18.56 18.75 0.98
CA PHE A 105 17.80 17.99 1.95
C PHE A 105 16.35 18.47 2.06
N THR A 106 16.12 19.79 2.11
CA THR A 106 14.75 20.33 2.16
C THR A 106 13.98 20.04 0.88
N LEU A 107 14.60 20.16 -0.29
CA LEU A 107 13.98 19.81 -1.57
C LEU A 107 13.62 18.32 -1.62
N ALA A 108 14.54 17.45 -1.20
CA ALA A 108 14.30 16.00 -1.12
C ALA A 108 13.17 15.65 -0.15
N ALA A 109 13.10 16.30 1.02
CA ALA A 109 12.04 16.11 1.99
C ALA A 109 10.67 16.53 1.44
N ILE A 110 10.60 17.68 0.73
CA ILE A 110 9.38 18.13 0.07
C ILE A 110 8.94 17.12 -1.01
N ALA A 111 9.87 16.67 -1.85
CA ALA A 111 9.57 15.68 -2.88
C ALA A 111 9.06 14.34 -2.28
N ALA A 112 9.67 13.88 -1.20
CA ALA A 112 9.25 12.67 -0.48
C ALA A 112 7.84 12.81 0.12
N LEU A 113 7.52 13.96 0.73
CA LEU A 113 6.19 14.25 1.27
C LEU A 113 5.12 14.34 0.17
N LEU A 114 5.43 14.99 -0.95
CA LEU A 114 4.52 15.07 -2.11
C LEU A 114 4.26 13.68 -2.71
N SER A 115 5.32 12.87 -2.87
CA SER A 115 5.21 11.49 -3.35
C SER A 115 4.37 10.63 -2.40
N SER A 116 4.59 10.75 -1.09
CA SER A 116 3.80 10.05 -0.08
C SER A 116 2.33 10.49 -0.07
N GLY A 117 2.08 11.80 -0.19
CA GLY A 117 0.74 12.36 -0.31
C GLY A 117 0.02 11.88 -1.57
N TRP A 118 0.73 11.84 -2.70
CA TRP A 118 0.19 11.34 -3.97
C TRP A 118 -0.19 9.86 -3.88
N ASN A 119 0.69 9.01 -3.36
CA ASN A 119 0.41 7.58 -3.19
C ASN A 119 -0.75 7.34 -2.23
N ASN A 120 -0.86 8.11 -1.14
CA ASN A 120 -2.00 8.02 -0.23
C ASN A 120 -3.31 8.46 -0.90
N ARG A 121 -3.28 9.49 -1.75
CA ARG A 121 -4.43 9.91 -2.55
C ARG A 121 -4.87 8.82 -3.54
N GLN A 122 -3.92 8.19 -4.22
CA GLN A 122 -4.19 7.09 -5.15
C GLN A 122 -4.81 5.88 -4.42
N LEU A 123 -4.25 5.48 -3.27
CA LEU A 123 -4.82 4.42 -2.44
C LEU A 123 -6.27 4.72 -2.06
N LEU A 124 -6.55 5.94 -1.60
CA LEU A 124 -7.88 6.35 -1.17
C LEU A 124 -8.88 6.38 -2.35
N GLN A 125 -8.45 6.89 -3.51
CA GLN A 125 -9.27 6.91 -4.73
C GLN A 125 -9.58 5.50 -5.22
N ARG A 126 -8.60 4.60 -5.25
CA ARG A 126 -8.78 3.20 -5.66
C ARG A 126 -9.79 2.49 -4.75
N VAL A 127 -9.53 2.45 -3.44
CA VAL A 127 -10.40 1.74 -2.50
C VAL A 127 -11.80 2.36 -2.45
N SER A 128 -11.91 3.69 -2.52
CA SER A 128 -13.22 4.35 -2.59
C SER A 128 -13.98 3.98 -3.86
N PHE A 129 -13.29 3.89 -5.00
CA PHE A 129 -13.89 3.47 -6.25
C PHE A 129 -14.38 2.01 -6.17
N ASP A 130 -13.57 1.12 -5.59
CA ASP A 130 -13.91 -0.30 -5.44
C ASP A 130 -15.11 -0.50 -4.49
N ILE A 131 -15.21 0.30 -3.42
CA ILE A 131 -16.39 0.32 -2.53
C ILE A 131 -17.64 0.81 -3.29
N VAL A 132 -17.54 1.90 -4.04
CA VAL A 132 -18.68 2.44 -4.81
C VAL A 132 -19.12 1.45 -5.88
N ARG A 133 -18.16 0.83 -6.60
CA ARG A 133 -18.43 -0.22 -7.58
C ARG A 133 -19.13 -1.40 -6.93
N TYR A 134 -18.65 -1.89 -5.78
CA TYR A 134 -19.32 -2.94 -5.04
C TYR A 134 -20.76 -2.56 -4.68
N ASN A 135 -20.99 -1.36 -4.17
CA ASN A 135 -22.33 -0.89 -3.78
C ASN A 135 -23.28 -0.71 -4.97
N SER A 136 -22.76 -0.40 -6.16
CA SER A 136 -23.56 -0.23 -7.38
C SER A 136 -24.05 -1.54 -8.00
N ILE A 137 -23.37 -2.66 -7.76
CA ILE A 137 -23.76 -3.97 -8.31
C ILE A 137 -24.88 -4.55 -7.45
N ALA A 138 -25.96 -5.00 -8.06
CA ALA A 138 -27.08 -5.59 -7.35
C ALA A 138 -26.69 -6.94 -6.69
N MET A 139 -27.35 -7.33 -5.60
CA MET A 139 -26.97 -8.52 -4.81
C MET A 139 -27.35 -9.85 -5.50
N ASP A 140 -28.34 -9.80 -6.39
CA ASP A 140 -28.81 -10.90 -7.25
C ASP A 140 -27.84 -11.22 -8.39
N ASP A 141 -27.00 -10.27 -8.81
CA ASP A 141 -25.93 -10.46 -9.79
C ASP A 141 -24.70 -11.13 -9.16
N TYR A 142 -24.83 -12.41 -8.79
CA TYR A 142 -23.82 -13.14 -8.03
C TYR A 142 -22.42 -13.16 -8.66
N GLY A 143 -22.30 -13.24 -9.99
CA GLY A 143 -21.01 -13.27 -10.68
C GLY A 143 -20.23 -11.97 -10.51
N PRO A 144 -20.74 -10.84 -11.04
CA PRO A 144 -20.12 -9.53 -10.87
C PRO A 144 -19.93 -9.15 -9.39
N LYS A 145 -20.93 -9.44 -8.54
CA LYS A 145 -20.86 -9.13 -7.11
C LYS A 145 -19.75 -9.91 -6.40
N ALA A 146 -19.60 -11.20 -6.70
CA ALA A 146 -18.52 -12.03 -6.15
C ALA A 146 -17.14 -11.49 -6.54
N SER A 147 -16.94 -11.08 -7.80
CA SER A 147 -15.68 -10.47 -8.24
C SER A 147 -15.38 -9.15 -7.53
N ALA A 148 -16.38 -8.30 -7.33
CA ALA A 148 -16.21 -7.03 -6.61
C ALA A 148 -15.84 -7.26 -5.13
N VAL A 149 -16.44 -8.26 -4.49
CA VAL A 149 -16.09 -8.65 -3.11
C VAL A 149 -14.68 -9.21 -3.02
N GLN A 150 -14.24 -9.94 -4.03
CA GLN A 150 -12.88 -10.46 -4.06
C GLN A 150 -11.86 -9.33 -4.08
N VAL A 151 -12.07 -8.28 -4.89
CA VAL A 151 -11.22 -7.08 -4.89
C VAL A 151 -11.21 -6.41 -3.51
N LEU A 152 -12.38 -6.24 -2.86
CA LEU A 152 -12.43 -5.67 -1.52
C LEU A 152 -11.69 -6.53 -0.47
N ARG A 153 -11.71 -7.86 -0.61
CA ARG A 153 -10.95 -8.77 0.26
C ARG A 153 -9.43 -8.63 0.04
N GLU A 154 -8.99 -8.46 -1.20
CA GLU A 154 -7.59 -8.18 -1.52
C GLU A 154 -7.14 -6.84 -0.92
N ASP A 155 -7.96 -5.79 -1.05
CA ASP A 155 -7.68 -4.49 -0.42
C ASP A 155 -7.64 -4.59 1.11
N ALA A 156 -8.56 -5.35 1.72
CA ALA A 156 -8.55 -5.59 3.16
C ALA A 156 -7.28 -6.32 3.62
N ALA A 157 -6.84 -7.33 2.86
CA ALA A 157 -5.62 -8.06 3.15
C ALA A 157 -4.38 -7.17 3.07
N LEU A 158 -4.30 -6.29 2.06
CA LEU A 158 -3.20 -5.32 1.91
C LEU A 158 -3.19 -4.28 3.04
N LEU A 159 -4.36 -3.81 3.49
CA LEU A 159 -4.45 -2.92 4.65
C LEU A 159 -4.05 -3.62 5.95
N ASP A 160 -4.44 -4.88 6.14
CA ASP A 160 -4.05 -5.70 7.29
C ASP A 160 -2.55 -6.03 7.29
N GLU A 161 -1.97 -6.28 6.13
CA GLU A 161 -0.53 -6.50 5.97
C GLU A 161 0.26 -5.26 6.40
N HIS A 162 -0.14 -4.07 5.94
CA HIS A 162 0.47 -2.81 6.37
C HIS A 162 0.32 -2.55 7.87
N ALA A 163 -0.80 -2.98 8.46
CA ALA A 163 -1.01 -2.84 9.91
C ALA A 163 -0.09 -3.77 10.73
N ARG A 164 0.25 -4.95 10.20
CA ARG A 164 1.10 -5.95 10.88
C ARG A 164 2.60 -5.71 10.64
N ASN A 165 2.97 -5.47 9.39
CA ASN A 165 4.38 -5.38 8.96
C ASN A 165 4.91 -3.93 8.93
N GLY A 166 4.03 -2.95 9.14
CA GLY A 166 4.35 -1.54 9.05
C GLY A 166 4.03 -0.93 7.69
N VAL A 167 3.93 0.39 7.67
CA VAL A 167 3.56 1.13 6.46
C VAL A 167 4.78 1.32 5.57
N PRO A 168 4.70 1.03 4.26
CA PRO A 168 5.78 1.29 3.32
C PRO A 168 6.19 2.77 3.33
N ALA A 169 7.49 3.06 3.17
CA ALA A 169 8.00 4.45 3.17
C ALA A 169 7.26 5.37 2.19
N ARG A 170 6.86 4.83 1.03
CA ARG A 170 6.10 5.54 -0.03
C ARG A 170 4.68 5.98 0.39
N LEU A 171 4.15 5.45 1.48
CA LEU A 171 2.86 5.81 2.07
C LEU A 171 3.02 6.43 3.48
N GLY A 172 4.25 6.40 4.01
CA GLY A 172 4.60 6.80 5.36
C GLY A 172 4.74 8.32 5.52
N LEU A 173 5.68 8.75 6.36
CA LEU A 173 5.90 10.17 6.72
C LEU A 173 4.70 10.80 7.47
N GLY A 174 3.95 9.99 8.23
CA GLY A 174 2.78 10.45 8.99
C GLY A 174 1.54 10.76 8.14
N LEU A 175 1.59 10.58 6.82
CA LEU A 175 0.49 10.87 5.90
C LEU A 175 -0.43 9.66 5.63
N TYR A 176 -0.12 8.49 6.23
CA TYR A 176 -0.85 7.26 5.97
C TYR A 176 -2.30 7.33 6.44
N ARG A 177 -3.25 7.18 5.50
CA ARG A 177 -4.70 7.20 5.79
C ARG A 177 -5.39 5.84 5.68
N GLY A 178 -4.66 4.78 5.33
CA GLY A 178 -5.24 3.44 5.11
C GLY A 178 -5.95 2.85 6.34
N VAL A 179 -5.53 3.21 7.56
CA VAL A 179 -6.19 2.75 8.80
C VAL A 179 -7.68 3.12 8.83
N ARG A 180 -8.06 4.30 8.32
CA ARG A 180 -9.46 4.74 8.28
C ARG A 180 -10.29 4.02 7.22
N LEU A 181 -9.65 3.51 6.16
CA LEU A 181 -10.31 2.78 5.08
C LEU A 181 -10.68 1.34 5.48
N ARG A 182 -10.05 0.80 6.53
CA ARG A 182 -10.29 -0.58 6.98
C ARG A 182 -11.74 -0.82 7.41
N ILE A 183 -12.34 0.13 8.13
CA ILE A 183 -13.72 0.03 8.62
C ILE A 183 -14.72 -0.06 7.46
N PRO A 184 -14.78 0.87 6.50
CA PRO A 184 -15.75 0.81 5.41
C PRO A 184 -15.55 -0.39 4.49
N VAL A 185 -14.30 -0.83 4.26
CA VAL A 185 -14.04 -2.05 3.47
C VAL A 185 -14.59 -3.30 4.17
N LEU A 186 -14.33 -3.46 5.48
CA LEU A 186 -14.84 -4.59 6.25
C LEU A 186 -16.37 -4.57 6.35
N GLU A 187 -16.98 -3.40 6.46
CA GLU A 187 -18.43 -3.23 6.44
C GLU A 187 -19.04 -3.66 5.10
N ALA A 188 -18.45 -3.23 3.98
CA ALA A 188 -18.86 -3.68 2.65
C ALA A 188 -18.75 -5.21 2.50
N ILE A 189 -17.64 -5.82 2.93
CA ILE A 189 -17.46 -7.29 2.89
C ILE A 189 -18.52 -8.00 3.75
N ARG A 190 -18.85 -7.46 4.93
CA ARG A 190 -19.87 -8.05 5.83
C ARG A 190 -21.27 -8.03 5.24
N SER A 191 -21.57 -7.04 4.39
CA SER A 191 -22.88 -6.93 3.73
C SER A 191 -23.10 -7.92 2.59
N TYR A 192 -22.05 -8.65 2.17
CA TYR A 192 -22.13 -9.60 1.08
C TYR A 192 -22.88 -10.89 1.46
N VAL A 193 -23.84 -11.28 0.63
CA VAL A 193 -24.56 -12.55 0.73
C VAL A 193 -24.11 -13.47 -0.41
N PRO A 194 -23.55 -14.67 -0.13
CA PRO A 194 -23.16 -15.62 -1.16
C PRO A 194 -24.39 -16.24 -1.85
N PRO A 195 -24.25 -16.73 -3.09
CA PRO A 195 -25.33 -17.43 -3.77
C PRO A 195 -25.83 -18.61 -2.95
N PRO A 196 -27.15 -18.87 -2.92
CA PRO A 196 -27.69 -20.03 -2.24
C PRO A 196 -27.05 -21.29 -2.82
N PRO A 197 -26.73 -22.29 -1.97
CA PRO A 197 -26.17 -23.54 -2.45
C PRO A 197 -27.11 -24.14 -3.50
N PRO A 198 -26.57 -24.75 -4.57
CA PRO A 198 -27.39 -25.39 -5.59
C PRO A 198 -28.35 -26.35 -4.90
N THR A 199 -29.65 -26.23 -5.21
CA THR A 199 -30.66 -27.15 -4.68
C THR A 199 -30.19 -28.56 -4.99
N LYS A 200 -29.89 -29.32 -3.93
CA LYS A 200 -29.58 -30.75 -4.04
C LYS A 200 -30.69 -31.35 -4.91
N PRO A 201 -30.37 -32.17 -5.94
CA PRO A 201 -31.39 -32.83 -6.72
C PRO A 201 -32.35 -33.48 -5.74
N VAL A 202 -33.63 -33.12 -5.81
CA VAL A 202 -34.68 -33.78 -5.03
C VAL A 202 -34.48 -35.27 -5.29
N GLU A 203 -34.00 -35.97 -4.27
CA GLU A 203 -33.78 -37.41 -4.34
C GLU A 203 -35.15 -37.98 -4.66
N LYS A 204 -35.37 -38.36 -5.93
CA LYS A 204 -36.60 -39.03 -6.35
C LYS A 204 -36.69 -40.25 -5.46
N VAL A 205 -37.58 -40.20 -4.46
CA VAL A 205 -37.80 -41.29 -3.53
C VAL A 205 -38.07 -42.52 -4.38
N ALA A 206 -37.09 -43.43 -4.45
CA ALA A 206 -37.23 -44.65 -5.21
C ALA A 206 -38.48 -45.37 -4.69
N PRO A 207 -39.34 -45.91 -5.57
CA PRO A 207 -40.55 -46.58 -5.13
C PRO A 207 -40.16 -47.71 -4.19
N LYS A 208 -40.74 -47.73 -2.98
CA LYS A 208 -40.50 -48.79 -1.99
C LYS A 208 -41.14 -50.08 -2.51
N ILE A 209 -40.34 -50.93 -3.16
CA ILE A 209 -40.77 -52.24 -3.63
C ILE A 209 -40.75 -53.21 -2.45
N ILE A 210 -41.94 -53.68 -2.03
CA ILE A 210 -42.08 -54.75 -1.04
C ILE A 210 -42.19 -56.06 -1.80
N ARG A 211 -41.22 -56.97 -1.62
CA ARG A 211 -41.27 -58.32 -2.20
C ARG A 211 -41.94 -59.27 -1.24
N LEU A 212 -42.95 -59.99 -1.72
CA LEU A 212 -43.61 -61.07 -1.00
C LEU A 212 -43.19 -62.39 -1.65
N ASP A 213 -42.78 -63.36 -0.83
CA ASP A 213 -42.37 -64.67 -1.33
C ASP A 213 -43.60 -65.52 -1.72
N SER A 214 -43.67 -65.91 -2.99
CA SER A 214 -44.75 -66.73 -3.55
C SER A 214 -44.87 -68.10 -2.88
N MET A 215 -43.76 -68.72 -2.43
CA MET A 215 -43.78 -70.04 -1.78
C MET A 215 -44.44 -70.01 -0.40
N SER A 216 -44.36 -68.85 0.26
CA SER A 216 -45.04 -68.64 1.53
C SER A 216 -46.53 -68.40 1.34
N LEU A 217 -46.97 -67.80 0.23
CA LEU A 217 -48.36 -67.39 0.00
C LEU A 217 -49.23 -68.46 -0.64
N PHE A 218 -48.67 -69.26 -1.55
CA PHE A 218 -49.42 -70.22 -2.36
C PHE A 218 -48.75 -71.60 -2.34
N ASP A 219 -49.55 -72.66 -2.44
CA ASP A 219 -49.00 -74.00 -2.74
C ASP A 219 -48.59 -74.08 -4.23
N THR A 220 -47.74 -75.06 -4.55
CA THR A 220 -47.34 -75.38 -5.92
C THR A 220 -48.58 -75.65 -6.79
N GLY A 221 -48.65 -75.04 -7.98
CA GLY A 221 -49.81 -75.14 -8.89
C GLY A 221 -51.12 -74.51 -8.41
N LYS A 222 -51.19 -73.96 -7.18
CA LYS A 222 -52.39 -73.33 -6.64
C LYS A 222 -52.29 -71.80 -6.63
N TRP A 223 -53.46 -71.17 -6.60
CA TRP A 223 -53.63 -69.71 -6.49
C TRP A 223 -54.46 -69.30 -5.26
N ALA A 224 -54.93 -70.25 -4.45
CA ALA A 224 -55.57 -69.95 -3.18
C ALA A 224 -54.52 -69.66 -2.10
N LEU A 225 -54.75 -68.63 -1.29
CA LEU A 225 -53.88 -68.27 -0.16
C LEU A 225 -53.88 -69.39 0.90
N LYS A 226 -52.70 -69.77 1.38
CA LYS A 226 -52.60 -70.78 2.45
C LYS A 226 -53.20 -70.24 3.77
N PRO A 227 -53.89 -71.08 4.56
CA PRO A 227 -54.32 -70.69 5.91
C PRO A 227 -53.09 -70.39 6.77
N GLY A 228 -53.03 -69.18 7.35
CA GLY A 228 -51.89 -68.70 8.15
C GLY A 228 -51.02 -67.60 7.49
N THR A 229 -51.21 -67.36 6.19
CA THR A 229 -50.46 -66.33 5.43
C THR A 229 -50.93 -64.90 5.66
N THR A 230 -52.08 -64.74 6.30
CA THR A 230 -52.70 -63.45 6.63
C THR A 230 -51.78 -62.56 7.46
N LYS A 231 -51.01 -63.11 8.41
CA LYS A 231 -50.09 -62.31 9.25
C LYS A 231 -48.97 -61.66 8.43
N LEU A 232 -48.40 -62.39 7.47
CA LEU A 232 -47.35 -61.89 6.59
C LEU A 232 -47.89 -60.78 5.67
N LEU A 233 -49.05 -61.00 5.08
CA LEU A 233 -49.72 -60.02 4.21
C LEU A 233 -50.11 -58.74 4.97
N VAL A 234 -50.63 -58.87 6.20
CA VAL A 234 -50.97 -57.72 7.06
C VAL A 234 -49.72 -56.92 7.40
N ASN A 235 -48.62 -57.56 7.80
CA ASN A 235 -47.37 -56.88 8.13
C ASN A 235 -46.81 -56.08 6.94
N SER A 236 -46.91 -56.64 5.72
CA SER A 236 -46.53 -55.92 4.50
C SER A 236 -47.46 -54.77 4.17
N LEU A 237 -48.75 -54.88 4.51
CA LEU A 237 -49.76 -53.86 4.22
C LEU A 237 -49.75 -52.69 5.21
N VAL A 238 -49.38 -52.90 6.48
CA VAL A 238 -49.28 -51.83 7.50
C VAL A 238 -48.37 -50.69 7.02
N GLY A 239 -47.25 -51.03 6.36
CA GLY A 239 -46.32 -50.04 5.80
C GLY A 239 -46.88 -49.26 4.59
N ILE A 240 -47.86 -49.82 3.89
CA ILE A 240 -48.53 -49.19 2.73
C ILE A 240 -49.72 -48.34 3.21
N LYS A 241 -50.53 -48.84 4.15
CA LYS A 241 -51.69 -48.14 4.72
C LYS A 241 -51.30 -46.83 5.42
N ALA A 242 -50.08 -46.73 5.94
CA ALA A 242 -49.54 -45.51 6.53
C ALA A 242 -49.36 -44.34 5.53
N LYS A 243 -49.55 -44.56 4.22
CA LYS A 243 -49.40 -43.53 3.17
C LYS A 243 -50.60 -43.49 2.21
N PRO A 244 -51.71 -42.83 2.58
CA PRO A 244 -52.85 -42.64 1.68
C PRO A 244 -52.44 -41.87 0.42
N GLY A 245 -52.89 -42.31 -0.75
CA GLY A 245 -52.61 -41.69 -2.05
C GLY A 245 -51.50 -42.35 -2.90
N TRP A 246 -50.88 -43.44 -2.43
CA TRP A 246 -49.84 -44.16 -3.19
C TRP A 246 -50.44 -45.20 -4.16
N LEU A 247 -49.87 -45.33 -5.36
CA LEU A 247 -50.24 -46.37 -6.32
C LEU A 247 -49.69 -47.73 -5.87
N ILE A 248 -50.58 -48.70 -5.63
CA ILE A 248 -50.20 -50.08 -5.30
C ILE A 248 -50.16 -50.90 -6.59
N VAL A 249 -48.96 -51.34 -6.98
CA VAL A 249 -48.76 -52.28 -8.09
C VAL A 249 -48.51 -53.67 -7.52
N ILE A 250 -49.39 -54.61 -7.85
CA ILE A 250 -49.24 -56.04 -7.50
C ILE A 250 -48.89 -56.75 -8.80
N ALA A 251 -47.89 -57.63 -8.75
CA ALA A 251 -47.51 -58.51 -9.86
C ALA A 251 -47.41 -59.95 -9.36
N GLY A 252 -47.98 -60.90 -10.11
CA GLY A 252 -47.86 -62.33 -9.82
C GLY A 252 -46.63 -62.91 -10.51
N HIS A 253 -45.87 -63.75 -9.82
CA HIS A 253 -44.73 -64.46 -10.39
C HIS A 253 -44.89 -65.97 -10.17
N THR A 254 -44.44 -66.74 -11.15
CA THR A 254 -44.28 -68.20 -11.10
C THR A 254 -42.80 -68.55 -11.25
N ASP A 255 -42.43 -69.74 -10.83
CA ASP A 255 -41.13 -70.34 -11.14
C ASP A 255 -41.07 -70.77 -12.61
N SER A 256 -39.88 -71.13 -13.07
CA SER A 256 -39.61 -71.55 -14.45
C SER A 256 -39.97 -73.01 -14.72
N THR A 257 -40.71 -73.65 -13.82
CA THR A 257 -41.05 -75.07 -13.91
C THR A 257 -42.43 -75.22 -14.55
N GLY A 258 -42.52 -75.95 -15.66
CA GLY A 258 -43.78 -76.19 -16.39
C GLY A 258 -43.88 -75.43 -17.70
N ASP A 259 -45.09 -75.40 -18.28
CA ASP A 259 -45.41 -74.76 -19.55
C ASP A 259 -45.65 -73.24 -19.39
N ASP A 260 -45.16 -72.45 -20.34
CA ASP A 260 -45.20 -70.98 -20.30
C ASP A 260 -46.63 -70.43 -20.30
N GLN A 261 -47.55 -71.03 -21.08
CA GLN A 261 -48.95 -70.59 -21.11
C GLN A 261 -49.63 -70.86 -19.76
N SER A 262 -49.38 -72.03 -19.19
CA SER A 262 -49.90 -72.44 -17.89
C SER A 262 -49.37 -71.54 -16.76
N ASN A 263 -48.09 -71.18 -16.82
CA ASN A 263 -47.43 -70.29 -15.87
C ASN A 263 -47.95 -68.84 -15.96
N GLN A 264 -48.24 -68.36 -17.16
CA GLN A 264 -48.86 -67.05 -17.35
C GLN A 264 -50.29 -66.99 -16.78
N VAL A 265 -51.09 -68.04 -16.98
CA VAL A 265 -52.43 -68.12 -16.39
C VAL A 265 -52.36 -68.20 -14.86
N LEU A 266 -51.41 -68.97 -14.32
CA LEU A 266 -51.21 -69.11 -12.88
C LEU A 266 -50.74 -67.81 -12.22
N SER A 267 -49.82 -67.08 -12.86
CA SER A 267 -49.34 -65.77 -12.38
C SER A 267 -50.46 -64.74 -12.32
N LEU A 268 -51.33 -64.68 -13.35
CA LEU A 268 -52.52 -63.83 -13.38
C LEU A 268 -53.52 -64.19 -12.28
N ARG A 269 -53.79 -65.47 -12.04
CA ARG A 269 -54.70 -65.91 -10.96
C ARG A 269 -54.17 -65.59 -9.57
N ARG A 270 -52.85 -65.72 -9.36
CA ARG A 270 -52.20 -65.32 -8.10
C ARG A 270 -52.24 -63.80 -7.90
N TRP A 271 -52.01 -63.04 -8.96
CA TRP A 271 -52.20 -61.60 -8.96
C TRP A 271 -53.63 -61.20 -8.58
N TRP A 272 -54.63 -61.79 -9.22
CA TRP A 272 -56.04 -61.54 -8.92
C TRP A 272 -56.38 -61.81 -7.45
N THR A 273 -55.90 -62.92 -6.91
CA THR A 273 -56.12 -63.30 -5.51
C THR A 273 -55.45 -62.31 -4.55
N GLY A 274 -54.21 -61.90 -4.83
CA GLY A 274 -53.51 -60.88 -4.05
C GLY A 274 -54.19 -59.51 -4.11
N ARG A 275 -54.67 -59.10 -5.30
CA ARG A 275 -55.43 -57.86 -5.50
C ARG A 275 -56.75 -57.89 -4.75
N ALA A 276 -57.51 -58.99 -4.83
CA ALA A 276 -58.78 -59.14 -4.13
C ALA A 276 -58.59 -59.07 -2.61
N TRP A 277 -57.57 -59.74 -2.08
CA TRP A 277 -57.23 -59.68 -0.65
C TRP A 277 -56.82 -58.27 -0.21
N CYS A 278 -55.95 -57.59 -0.97
CA CYS A 278 -55.57 -56.21 -0.70
C CYS A 278 -56.78 -55.28 -0.75
N ALA A 279 -57.67 -55.44 -1.75
CA ALA A 279 -58.86 -54.60 -1.88
C ALA A 279 -59.82 -54.78 -0.67
N ALA A 280 -60.08 -56.01 -0.25
CA ALA A 280 -60.91 -56.31 0.91
C ALA A 280 -60.33 -55.71 2.21
N THR A 281 -59.00 -55.78 2.38
CA THR A 281 -58.32 -55.34 3.61
C THR A 281 -58.08 -53.83 3.67
N VAL A 282 -57.76 -53.19 2.53
CA VAL A 282 -57.49 -51.74 2.44
C VAL A 282 -58.77 -50.93 2.40
N TYR A 283 -59.77 -51.37 1.63
CA TYR A 283 -61.01 -50.64 1.40
C TYR A 283 -62.19 -51.11 2.25
N GLY A 284 -62.00 -52.12 3.11
CA GLY A 284 -62.95 -52.48 4.17
C GLY A 284 -64.37 -52.73 3.66
N ARG A 285 -64.54 -53.64 2.70
CA ARG A 285 -65.86 -54.24 2.43
C ARG A 285 -65.90 -55.63 3.05
N CYS A 286 -66.64 -55.75 4.15
CA CYS A 286 -67.42 -56.97 4.41
C CYS A 286 -68.55 -57.05 3.38
#